data_AF-A0A9Q8V3Q5-F1
#
_entry.id   AF-A0A9Q8V3Q5-F1
#
_cell.length_a   1.000
_cell.length_b   1.000
_cell.length_c   1.000
_cell.angle_alpha   90.00
_cell.angle_beta   90.00
_cell.angle_gamma   90.00
#
_symmetry.space_group_name_H-M   'P 1'
#
loop_
_entity.id
_entity.type
_entity.pdbx_description
1 polymer ?
#
loop_
_entity_poly.entity_id
_entity_poly.type
_entity_poly.pdbx_seq_one_letter_code
_entity_poly.pdbx_strand_id
1 'polypeptide(L)'
;MKFNKRLISMLIMAVLIAVSLYFKGSDLQTTEQSLRPISPPEQALRDNKSQKIDQLTAEKSVVSYVEKYQRLPEFYITKKVARQNGWDPRVGNLCEVMPGKAIGGDKFLNREKRLPIAPHRQWYEADINYRCGHRGADRLLYSSDGMIYLSKDHYKSFNQVK
;
A
#
# COMPACT_ATOMS: atom_id res chain seq x y z
N MET A 1 -10.61 -38.96 -55.22
CA MET A 1 -10.22 -39.55 -53.92
C MET A 1 -11.03 -38.86 -52.82
N LYS A 2 -12.03 -39.53 -52.22
CA LYS A 2 -12.89 -38.92 -51.18
C LYS A 2 -12.14 -38.94 -49.85
N PHE A 3 -11.63 -37.78 -49.43
CA PHE A 3 -10.89 -37.69 -48.17
C PHE A 3 -11.82 -37.96 -46.99
N ASN A 4 -11.45 -38.95 -46.17
CA ASN A 4 -12.26 -39.39 -45.06
C ASN A 4 -12.14 -38.36 -43.91
N LYS A 5 -13.20 -37.58 -43.67
CA LYS A 5 -13.19 -36.45 -42.72
C LYS A 5 -12.75 -36.87 -41.31
N ARG A 6 -12.98 -38.13 -40.94
CA ARG A 6 -12.52 -38.73 -39.67
C ARG A 6 -11.01 -38.91 -39.61
N LEU A 7 -10.36 -39.27 -40.73
CA LEU A 7 -8.90 -39.36 -40.81
C LEU A 7 -8.24 -37.98 -40.75
N ILE A 8 -8.81 -36.98 -41.45
CA ILE A 8 -8.32 -35.60 -41.39
C ILE A 8 -8.45 -35.05 -39.96
N SER A 9 -9.58 -35.29 -39.30
CA SER A 9 -9.80 -34.89 -37.92
C SER A 9 -8.82 -35.53 -36.94
N MET A 10 -8.47 -36.82 -37.13
CA MET A 10 -7.48 -37.50 -36.27
C MET A 10 -6.06 -36.97 -36.49
N LEU A 11 -5.68 -36.66 -37.74
CA LEU A 11 -4.39 -36.05 -38.05
C LEU A 11 -4.25 -34.64 -37.45
N ILE A 12 -5.30 -33.81 -37.54
CA ILE A 12 -5.31 -32.47 -36.92
C ILE A 12 -5.20 -32.58 -35.39
N MET A 13 -5.91 -33.51 -34.76
CA MET A 13 -5.84 -33.72 -33.31
C MET A 13 -4.45 -34.22 -32.86
N ALA A 14 -3.83 -35.12 -33.61
CA ALA A 14 -2.48 -35.60 -33.32
C ALA A 14 -1.43 -34.48 -33.45
N VAL A 15 -1.57 -33.58 -34.43
CA VAL A 15 -0.71 -32.40 -34.58
C VAL A 15 -0.93 -31.41 -33.42
N LEU A 16 -2.17 -31.17 -32.99
CA LEU A 16 -2.44 -30.30 -31.83
C LEU A 16 -1.88 -30.88 -30.52
N ILE A 17 -1.93 -32.20 -30.32
CA ILE A 17 -1.29 -32.87 -29.17
C ILE A 17 0.25 -32.75 -29.26
N ALA A 18 0.84 -32.98 -30.43
CA ALA A 18 2.28 -32.83 -30.61
C ALA A 18 2.75 -31.38 -30.40
N VAL A 19 2.00 -30.39 -30.90
CA VAL A 19 2.25 -28.95 -30.67
C VAL A 19 2.11 -28.60 -29.19
N SER A 20 1.06 -29.06 -28.50
CA SER A 20 0.92 -28.83 -27.05
C SER A 20 1.99 -29.52 -26.19
N LEU A 21 2.57 -30.63 -26.65
CA LEU A 21 3.76 -31.23 -26.04
C LEU A 21 5.05 -30.47 -26.37
N TYR A 22 5.16 -29.90 -27.57
CA TYR A 22 6.30 -29.05 -27.97
C TYR A 22 6.29 -27.67 -27.28
N PHE A 23 5.10 -27.10 -27.04
CA PHE A 23 4.90 -25.85 -26.30
C PHE A 23 4.82 -26.05 -24.77
N LYS A 24 4.78 -27.29 -24.27
CA LYS A 24 4.98 -27.62 -22.85
C LYS A 24 6.44 -27.57 -22.39
N GLY A 25 7.36 -27.15 -23.29
CA GLY A 25 8.78 -26.99 -23.01
C GLY A 25 9.21 -25.59 -22.56
N SER A 26 8.27 -24.66 -22.35
CA SER A 26 8.59 -23.31 -21.91
C SER A 26 7.48 -22.74 -21.06
N ASP A 27 7.43 -23.15 -19.78
CA ASP A 27 6.93 -22.25 -18.75
C ASP A 27 7.45 -22.62 -17.35
N LEU A 28 7.85 -21.55 -16.64
CA LEU A 28 7.86 -21.38 -15.18
C LEU A 28 8.90 -22.16 -14.36
N GLN A 29 10.11 -21.62 -14.28
CA GLN A 29 10.78 -21.50 -12.98
C GLN A 29 10.60 -20.07 -12.44
N THR A 30 9.48 -19.93 -11.73
CA THR A 30 9.35 -19.32 -10.41
C THR A 30 10.46 -18.36 -9.98
N THR A 31 10.08 -17.11 -9.86
CA THR A 31 10.57 -16.06 -8.96
C THR A 31 11.36 -16.56 -7.74
N GLU A 32 12.66 -16.81 -7.89
CA GLU A 32 13.67 -16.86 -6.80
C GLU A 32 14.40 -15.52 -6.67
N GLN A 33 13.66 -14.40 -6.79
CA GLN A 33 14.21 -13.07 -6.57
C GLN A 33 13.76 -12.53 -5.22
N SER A 34 14.04 -13.27 -4.14
CA SER A 34 13.89 -12.80 -2.75
C SER A 34 14.89 -13.45 -1.76
N LEU A 35 16.08 -13.87 -2.22
CA LEU A 35 17.14 -14.38 -1.33
C LEU A 35 18.55 -13.90 -1.68
N ARG A 36 18.72 -12.87 -2.53
CA ARG A 36 20.03 -12.21 -2.60
C ARG A 36 20.24 -11.46 -1.28
N PRO A 37 21.30 -11.76 -0.51
CA PRO A 37 21.61 -10.97 0.67
C PRO A 37 21.79 -9.52 0.22
N ILE A 38 20.94 -8.64 0.74
CA ILE A 38 21.08 -7.20 0.53
C ILE A 38 22.47 -6.83 1.03
N SER A 39 23.22 -6.07 0.25
CA SER A 39 24.58 -5.71 0.64
C SER A 39 24.53 -4.95 1.98
N PRO A 40 25.49 -5.15 2.90
CA PRO A 40 25.48 -4.49 4.21
C PRO A 40 25.25 -2.96 4.16
N PRO A 41 25.77 -2.21 3.16
CA PRO A 41 25.49 -0.77 3.03
C PRO A 41 24.05 -0.45 2.65
N GLU A 42 23.41 -1.25 1.79
CA GLU A 42 22.01 -1.04 1.39
C GLU A 42 21.04 -1.37 2.53
N GLN A 43 21.36 -2.40 3.32
CA GLN A 43 20.58 -2.77 4.50
C GLN A 43 20.64 -1.66 5.55
N ALA A 44 21.83 -1.16 5.87
CA ALA A 44 22.00 -0.06 6.81
C ALA A 44 21.25 1.22 6.36
N LEU A 45 21.25 1.52 5.06
CA LEU A 45 20.51 2.67 4.53
C LEU A 45 18.99 2.47 4.61
N ARG A 46 18.48 1.26 4.34
CA ARG A 46 17.06 0.93 4.48
C ARG A 46 16.63 1.01 5.94
N ASP A 47 17.42 0.43 6.85
CA ASP A 47 17.16 0.44 8.28
C ASP A 47 17.17 1.87 8.82
N ASN A 48 18.12 2.72 8.41
CA ASN A 48 18.15 4.13 8.76
C ASN A 48 16.91 4.90 8.24
N LYS A 49 16.52 4.67 6.97
CA LYS A 49 15.29 5.29 6.42
C LYS A 49 14.02 4.81 7.14
N SER A 50 13.97 3.54 7.54
CA SER A 50 12.88 2.95 8.31
C SER A 50 12.80 3.54 9.72
N GLN A 51 13.92 3.61 10.43
CA GLN A 51 14.01 4.25 11.75
C GLN A 51 13.62 5.73 11.68
N LYS A 52 14.00 6.42 10.59
CA LYS A 52 13.60 7.81 10.36
C LYS A 52 12.10 7.95 10.13
N ILE A 53 11.44 7.05 9.38
CA ILE A 53 9.99 7.18 9.13
C ILE A 53 9.15 6.88 10.38
N ASP A 54 9.58 5.95 11.24
CA ASP A 54 8.93 5.69 12.54
C ASP A 54 8.95 6.96 13.42
N GLN A 55 10.11 7.61 13.52
CA GLN A 55 10.26 8.86 14.27
C GLN A 55 9.43 10.01 13.67
N LEU A 56 9.43 10.14 12.34
CA LEU A 56 8.67 11.19 11.65
C LEU A 56 7.17 11.02 11.84
N THR A 57 6.68 9.78 11.78
CA THR A 57 5.25 9.45 11.91
C THR A 57 4.81 9.24 13.36
N ALA A 58 5.70 9.41 14.34
CA ALA A 58 5.36 9.30 15.74
C ALA A 58 4.19 10.23 16.09
N GLU A 59 3.17 9.68 16.76
CA GLU A 59 1.91 10.38 17.04
C GLU A 59 2.09 11.83 17.51
N LYS A 60 2.91 12.04 18.55
CA LYS A 60 3.17 13.37 19.11
C LYS A 60 3.72 14.34 18.07
N SER A 61 4.63 13.89 17.20
CA SER A 61 5.22 14.69 16.13
C SER A 61 4.15 15.14 15.14
N VAL A 62 3.33 14.20 14.67
CA VAL A 62 2.31 14.44 13.65
C VAL A 62 1.18 15.31 14.20
N VAL A 63 0.69 15.01 15.42
CA VAL A 63 -0.35 15.80 16.09
C VAL A 63 0.12 17.24 16.25
N SER A 64 1.28 17.48 16.87
CA SER A 64 1.80 18.84 17.06
C SER A 64 2.00 19.61 15.75
N TYR A 65 2.41 18.92 14.68
CA TYR A 65 2.54 19.55 13.36
C TYR A 65 1.18 19.93 12.78
N VAL A 66 0.21 19.02 12.78
CA VAL A 66 -1.12 19.26 12.22
C VAL A 66 -1.87 20.33 13.02
N GLU A 67 -1.75 20.33 14.36
CA GLU A 67 -2.31 21.39 15.19
C GLU A 67 -1.78 22.78 14.80
N LYS A 68 -0.47 22.90 14.57
CA LYS A 68 0.20 24.16 14.26
C LYS A 68 -0.07 24.64 12.84
N TYR A 69 -0.05 23.74 11.86
CA TYR A 69 -0.05 24.12 10.44
C TYR A 69 -1.32 23.74 9.69
N GLN A 70 -2.26 23.02 10.31
CA GLN A 70 -3.54 22.59 9.72
C GLN A 70 -3.37 21.80 8.41
N ARG A 71 -2.23 21.13 8.27
CA ARG A 71 -1.86 20.28 7.13
C ARG A 71 -0.87 19.23 7.57
N LEU A 72 -0.76 18.16 6.79
CA LEU A 72 0.22 17.11 7.04
C LEU A 72 1.65 17.57 6.67
N PRO A 73 2.69 17.02 7.32
CA PRO A 73 4.06 17.08 6.84
C PRO A 73 4.22 16.53 5.41
N GLU A 74 5.21 17.03 4.66
CA GLU A 74 5.43 16.68 3.24
C GLU A 74 5.86 15.23 2.97
N PHE A 75 6.21 14.47 4.00
CA PHE A 75 6.51 13.04 3.85
C PHE A 75 5.25 12.18 3.74
N TYR A 76 4.05 12.73 3.99
CA TYR A 76 2.80 12.05 3.71
C TYR A 76 2.44 12.12 2.23
N ILE A 77 1.98 11.00 1.69
CA ILE A 77 1.43 10.89 0.33
C ILE A 77 0.09 10.17 0.37
N THR A 78 -0.80 10.54 -0.55
CA THR A 78 -2.09 9.85 -0.67
C THR A 78 -1.91 8.41 -1.15
N LYS A 79 -2.88 7.56 -0.85
CA LYS A 79 -2.92 6.19 -1.37
C LYS A 79 -2.85 6.15 -2.90
N LYS A 80 -3.43 7.14 -3.60
CA LYS A 80 -3.37 7.25 -5.05
C LYS A 80 -1.93 7.43 -5.54
N VAL A 81 -1.22 8.40 -4.99
CA VAL A 81 0.19 8.67 -5.34
C VAL A 81 1.07 7.46 -5.03
N ALA A 82 0.89 6.84 -3.88
CA ALA A 82 1.64 5.65 -3.51
C ALA A 82 1.43 4.50 -4.52
N ARG A 83 0.18 4.19 -4.88
CA ARG A 83 -0.14 3.12 -5.86
C ARG A 83 0.42 3.42 -7.26
N GLN A 84 0.36 4.67 -7.69
CA GLN A 84 0.96 5.09 -8.97
C GLN A 84 2.47 4.85 -9.02
N ASN A 85 3.14 4.85 -7.87
CA ASN A 85 4.57 4.55 -7.74
C ASN A 85 4.84 3.09 -7.35
N GLY A 86 3.89 2.17 -7.55
CA GLY A 86 4.11 0.73 -7.35
C GLY A 86 3.86 0.21 -5.93
N TRP A 87 3.25 1.01 -5.04
CA TRP A 87 2.84 0.51 -3.73
C TRP A 87 1.72 -0.53 -3.86
N ASP A 88 1.98 -1.74 -3.39
CA ASP A 88 1.00 -2.80 -3.19
C ASP A 88 0.81 -3.05 -1.67
N PRO A 89 -0.35 -2.69 -1.09
CA PRO A 89 -0.62 -2.88 0.33
C PRO A 89 -0.59 -4.35 0.77
N ARG A 90 -0.81 -5.30 -0.15
CA ARG A 90 -0.85 -6.74 0.15
C ARG A 90 0.52 -7.30 0.52
N VAL A 91 1.59 -6.66 0.05
CA VAL A 91 2.98 -7.05 0.34
C VAL A 91 3.71 -6.02 1.20
N GLY A 92 3.09 -4.88 1.52
CA GLY A 92 3.66 -3.91 2.45
C GLY A 92 4.89 -3.16 1.91
N ASN A 93 5.07 -3.08 0.60
CA ASN A 93 6.30 -2.58 -0.03
C ASN A 93 6.47 -1.05 -0.07
N LEU A 94 5.73 -0.26 0.72
CA LEU A 94 5.72 1.20 0.58
C LEU A 94 7.12 1.82 0.71
N CYS A 95 7.90 1.42 1.72
CA CYS A 95 9.24 1.96 1.93
C CYS A 95 10.27 1.51 0.89
N GLU A 96 9.97 0.47 0.11
CA GLU A 96 10.82 0.02 -0.98
C GLU A 96 10.62 0.90 -2.21
N VAL A 97 9.36 1.16 -2.55
CA VAL A 97 9.01 1.95 -3.74
C VAL A 97 9.03 3.45 -3.49
N MET A 98 8.77 3.88 -2.25
CA MET A 98 8.71 5.28 -1.82
C MET A 98 9.42 5.46 -0.47
N PRO A 99 10.76 5.37 -0.42
CA PRO A 99 11.50 5.43 0.84
C PRO A 99 11.28 6.74 1.61
N GLY A 100 11.04 6.64 2.92
CA GLY A 100 10.82 7.78 3.80
C GLY A 100 9.46 8.46 3.62
N LYS A 101 8.47 7.76 3.06
CA LYS A 101 7.09 8.24 2.92
C LYS A 101 6.12 7.42 3.77
N ALA A 102 4.99 8.04 4.12
CA ALA A 102 3.88 7.42 4.83
C ALA A 102 2.55 7.73 4.15
N ILE A 103 1.52 6.92 4.38
CA ILE A 103 0.19 7.13 3.78
C ILE A 103 -0.59 8.18 4.58
N GLY A 104 -1.12 9.20 3.90
CA GLY A 104 -1.99 10.19 4.52
C GLY A 104 -2.47 11.27 3.55
N GLY A 105 -3.50 12.00 3.99
CA GLY A 105 -4.14 13.08 3.23
C GLY A 105 -5.35 12.65 2.40
N ASP A 106 -5.70 11.37 2.42
CA ASP A 106 -6.94 10.89 1.80
C ASP A 106 -8.16 11.36 2.61
N LYS A 107 -9.28 11.59 1.90
CA LYS A 107 -10.56 11.95 2.52
C LYS A 107 -11.09 10.78 3.36
N PHE A 108 -11.37 11.03 4.63
CA PHE A 108 -12.08 10.09 5.50
C PHE A 108 -13.58 10.36 5.40
N LEU A 109 -14.34 9.37 4.93
CA LEU A 109 -15.76 9.57 4.60
C LEU A 109 -16.68 9.62 5.83
N ASN A 110 -16.20 9.23 7.02
CA ASN A 110 -17.00 9.18 8.25
C ASN A 110 -18.37 8.51 8.06
N ARG A 111 -18.40 7.38 7.34
CA ARG A 111 -19.66 6.70 6.94
C ARG A 111 -20.50 6.27 8.13
N GLU A 112 -19.84 5.83 9.20
CA GLU A 112 -20.47 5.43 10.46
C GLU A 112 -20.86 6.62 11.35
N LYS A 113 -20.56 7.86 10.94
CA LYS A 113 -20.92 9.10 11.65
C LYS A 113 -20.43 9.15 13.10
N ARG A 114 -19.24 8.59 13.36
CA ARG A 114 -18.64 8.51 14.70
C ARG A 114 -17.78 9.71 15.06
N LEU A 115 -17.45 10.54 14.05
CA LEU A 115 -16.86 11.87 14.24
C LEU A 115 -17.92 12.96 14.06
N PRO A 116 -17.79 14.13 14.74
CA PRO A 116 -18.74 15.22 14.62
C PRO A 116 -18.94 15.73 13.18
N ILE A 117 -20.20 15.94 12.79
CA ILE A 117 -20.60 16.42 11.47
C ILE A 117 -21.03 17.88 11.58
N ALA A 118 -20.55 18.73 10.67
CA ALA A 118 -20.95 20.12 10.55
C ALA A 118 -20.99 20.54 9.06
N PRO A 119 -21.77 21.57 8.69
CA PRO A 119 -21.77 22.10 7.32
C PRO A 119 -20.35 22.41 6.84
N HIS A 120 -20.04 22.01 5.61
CA HIS A 120 -18.72 22.17 4.97
C HIS A 120 -17.53 21.47 5.65
N ARG A 121 -17.71 20.83 6.82
CA ARG A 121 -16.66 20.05 7.47
C ARG A 121 -16.30 18.83 6.63
N GLN A 122 -15.01 18.70 6.36
CA GLN A 122 -14.43 17.53 5.74
C GLN A 122 -13.46 16.87 6.71
N TRP A 123 -13.37 15.55 6.64
CA TRP A 123 -12.43 14.76 7.42
C TRP A 123 -11.38 14.14 6.51
N TYR A 124 -10.16 14.05 7.01
CA TYR A 124 -9.01 13.44 6.35
C TYR A 124 -8.32 12.49 7.31
N GLU A 125 -7.53 11.56 6.76
CA GLU A 125 -6.81 10.55 7.54
C GLU A 125 -5.32 10.51 7.22
N ALA A 126 -4.50 10.13 8.20
CA ALA A 126 -3.08 9.85 8.05
C ALA A 126 -2.64 8.69 8.96
N ASP A 127 -1.72 7.87 8.48
CA ASP A 127 -1.07 6.85 9.29
C ASP A 127 -0.14 7.51 10.31
N ILE A 128 -0.13 7.02 11.54
CA ILE A 128 0.84 7.40 12.56
C ILE A 128 1.52 6.14 13.10
N ASN A 129 2.69 6.28 13.71
CA ASN A 129 3.50 5.18 14.23
C ASN A 129 3.81 4.12 13.13
N TYR A 130 4.12 4.57 11.91
CA TYR A 130 4.38 3.69 10.77
C TYR A 130 5.86 3.28 10.71
N ARG A 131 6.11 1.96 10.61
CA ARG A 131 7.44 1.35 10.75
C ARG A 131 7.92 0.61 9.50
N CYS A 132 7.51 1.07 8.32
CA CYS A 132 7.64 0.31 7.07
C CYS A 132 6.85 -1.02 7.09
N GLY A 133 6.81 -1.72 5.96
CA GLY A 133 6.02 -2.94 5.81
C GLY A 133 4.51 -2.66 5.75
N HIS A 134 3.73 -3.57 6.32
CA HIS A 134 2.28 -3.40 6.42
C HIS A 134 1.91 -2.21 7.30
N ARG A 135 0.84 -1.50 6.90
CA ARG A 135 0.31 -0.38 7.68
C ARG A 135 -0.32 -0.90 8.97
N GLY A 136 0.00 -0.24 10.09
CA GLY A 136 -0.59 -0.56 11.40
C GLY A 136 -2.06 -0.12 11.53
N ALA A 137 -2.59 -0.18 12.75
CA ALA A 137 -3.95 0.23 13.08
C ALA A 137 -4.15 1.73 13.31
N ASP A 138 -3.05 2.43 13.61
CA ASP A 138 -3.10 3.77 14.17
C ASP A 138 -3.31 4.86 13.11
N ARG A 139 -4.25 5.76 13.38
CA ARG A 139 -4.66 6.82 12.47
C ARG A 139 -4.82 8.14 13.20
N LEU A 140 -4.33 9.20 12.59
CA LEU A 140 -4.74 10.56 12.88
C LEU A 140 -5.88 10.94 11.92
N LEU A 141 -6.94 11.52 12.47
CA LEU A 141 -8.08 12.06 11.75
C LEU A 141 -8.10 13.55 12.01
N TYR A 142 -8.10 14.37 10.96
CA TYR A 142 -8.13 15.83 11.10
C TYR A 142 -9.23 16.42 10.22
N SER A 143 -9.91 17.44 10.74
CA SER A 143 -10.98 18.11 10.03
C SER A 143 -10.49 19.38 9.32
N SER A 144 -11.24 19.82 8.32
CA SER A 144 -10.99 21.08 7.60
C SER A 144 -11.10 22.33 8.48
N ASP A 145 -11.71 22.20 9.65
CA ASP A 145 -11.88 23.25 10.67
C ASP A 145 -11.05 23.00 11.95
N GLY A 146 -10.09 22.08 11.88
CA GLY A 146 -8.99 21.97 12.85
C GLY A 146 -9.20 21.09 14.07
N MET A 147 -10.25 20.27 14.09
CA MET A 147 -10.39 19.18 15.06
C MET A 147 -9.40 18.06 14.75
N ILE A 148 -8.91 17.38 15.79
CA ILE A 148 -8.03 16.23 15.63
C ILE A 148 -8.49 15.09 16.54
N TYR A 149 -8.64 13.92 15.94
CA TYR A 149 -8.92 12.66 16.62
C TYR A 149 -7.85 11.62 16.30
N LEU A 150 -7.69 10.67 17.21
CA LEU A 150 -6.86 9.49 17.01
C LEU A 150 -7.73 8.24 17.05
N SER A 151 -7.40 7.27 16.20
CA SER A 151 -7.86 5.89 16.32
C SER A 151 -6.65 4.97 16.43
N LYS A 152 -6.73 3.98 17.33
CA LYS A 152 -5.65 3.02 17.64
C LYS A 152 -6.04 1.58 17.35
N ASP A 153 -7.16 1.41 16.65
CA ASP A 153 -7.87 0.14 16.57
C ASP A 153 -8.58 -0.03 15.21
N HIS A 154 -7.99 0.52 14.14
CA HIS A 154 -8.56 0.50 12.79
C HIS A 154 -9.98 1.12 12.75
N TYR A 155 -10.11 2.35 13.24
CA TYR A 155 -11.34 3.16 13.20
C TYR A 155 -12.49 2.61 14.08
N LYS A 156 -12.24 1.67 15.00
CA LYS A 156 -13.26 1.13 15.92
C LYS A 156 -13.57 2.09 17.08
N SER A 157 -12.65 2.96 17.46
CA SER A 157 -12.86 4.03 18.43
C SER A 157 -12.06 5.28 18.04
N PHE A 158 -12.48 6.43 18.57
CA PHE A 158 -11.89 7.73 18.30
C PHE A 158 -11.74 8.53 19.59
N ASN A 159 -10.53 9.04 19.85
CA ASN A 159 -10.23 9.90 20.98
C ASN A 159 -9.89 11.30 20.47
N GLN A 160 -10.60 12.32 20.95
CA GLN A 160 -10.31 13.70 20.58
C GLN A 160 -9.02 14.16 21.28
N VAL A 161 -8.15 14.84 20.54
CA VAL A 161 -6.93 15.45 21.09
C VAL A 161 -6.86 16.96 20.83
N LYS A 162 -7.68 17.45 19.89
CA LYS A 162 -7.87 18.87 19.56
C LYS A 162 -9.32 19.14 19.18
#